data_AF-A0A2G9MZ22-F1
#
_entry.id   AF-A0A2G9MZ22-F1
#
_cell.length_a   1.000
_cell.length_b   1.000
_cell.length_c   1.000
_cell.angle_alpha   90.00
_cell.angle_beta   90.00
_cell.angle_gamma   90.00
#
_symmetry.space_group_name_H-M   'P 1'
#
loop_
_entity.id
_entity.type
_entity.pdbx_description
1 polymer ?
#
loop_
_entity_poly.entity_id
_entity_poly.type
_entity_poly.pdbx_seq_one_letter_code
_entity_poly.pdbx_strand_id
1 'polypeptide(L)' 'MKRVQVSFSDSQWNLIEKLKGEMGISDAEVVRNVIIAWLSEKSFISSKIKKEKL' A
#
# COMPACT_ATOMS: atom_id res chain seq x y z
N MET A 1 3.28 -14.35 9.80
CA MET A 1 2.84 -13.44 8.72
C MET A 1 1.32 -13.45 8.66
N LYS A 2 0.64 -12.30 8.71
CA LYS A 2 -0.82 -12.21 8.47
C LYS A 2 -1.03 -12.00 6.96
N ARG A 3 -2.05 -12.63 6.37
CA ARG A 3 -2.34 -12.59 4.93
C ARG A 3 -3.77 -12.13 4.71
N VAL A 4 -3.97 -11.34 3.66
CA VAL A 4 -5.28 -10.91 3.16
C VAL A 4 -5.26 -11.13 1.65
N GLN A 5 -6.30 -11.77 1.12
CA GLN A 5 -6.51 -11.92 -0.32
C GLN A 5 -7.44 -10.81 -0.81
N VAL A 6 -7.10 -10.21 -1.94
CA VAL A 6 -7.88 -9.15 -2.58
C VAL A 6 -8.02 -9.47 -4.06
N SER A 7 -9.12 -9.03 -4.67
CA SER A 7 -9.35 -9.14 -6.11
C SER A 7 -9.33 -7.75 -6.71
N PHE A 8 -8.61 -7.62 -7.82
CA PHE A 8 -8.54 -6.39 -8.61
C PHE A 8 -9.20 -6.62 -9.97
N SER A 9 -9.76 -5.58 -10.56
CA SER A 9 -10.12 -5.63 -11.99
C SER A 9 -8.85 -5.66 -12.85
N ASP A 10 -8.97 -6.11 -14.10
CA ASP A 10 -7.83 -6.14 -15.04
C ASP A 10 -7.18 -4.74 -15.19
N SER A 11 -7.98 -3.69 -15.23
CA SER A 11 -7.49 -2.30 -15.29
C SER A 11 -6.69 -1.89 -14.07
N GLN A 12 -7.11 -2.32 -12.88
CA GLN A 12 -6.39 -2.06 -11.62
C GLN A 12 -5.10 -2.88 -11.58
N TRP A 13 -5.14 -4.14 -12.02
CA TRP A 13 -3.96 -4.99 -12.10
C TRP A 13 -2.90 -4.42 -13.04
N ASN A 14 -3.31 -3.99 -14.25
CA ASN A 14 -2.44 -3.35 -15.22
C ASN A 14 -1.77 -2.08 -14.66
N LEU A 15 -2.45 -1.36 -13.76
CA LEU A 15 -1.84 -0.21 -13.07
C LEU A 15 -0.79 -0.68 -12.04
N ILE A 16 -1.09 -1.70 -11.25
CA ILE A 16 -0.15 -2.28 -10.27
C ILE A 16 1.11 -2.79 -10.97
N GLU A 17 0.98 -3.47 -12.12
CA GLU A 17 2.13 -4.00 -12.85
C GLU A 17 3.07 -2.92 -13.36
N LYS A 18 2.56 -1.75 -13.75
CA LYS A 18 3.39 -0.61 -14.17
C LYS A 18 4.23 -0.03 -13.04
N LEU A 19 3.87 -0.29 -11.79
CA LEU A 19 4.61 0.17 -10.61
C LEU A 19 5.70 -0.81 -10.16
N LYS A 20 5.77 -2.02 -10.76
CA LYS A 20 6.85 -2.97 -10.49
C LYS A 20 8.20 -2.37 -10.89
N GLY A 21 9.23 -2.69 -10.11
CA GLY A 21 10.58 -2.14 -10.27
C GLY A 21 10.79 -0.84 -9.51
N GLU A 22 9.80 0.06 -9.47
CA GLU A 22 9.87 1.29 -8.66
C GLU A 22 9.36 1.06 -7.23
N MET A 23 8.18 0.44 -7.09
CA MET A 23 7.49 0.26 -5.81
C MET A 23 7.75 -1.12 -5.18
N GLY A 24 8.54 -2.00 -5.81
CA GLY A 24 8.82 -3.35 -5.32
C GLY A 24 9.00 -4.35 -6.45
N ILE A 25 9.44 -5.57 -6.12
CA ILE A 25 9.68 -6.64 -7.10
C ILE A 25 8.46 -7.57 -7.17
N SER A 26 7.88 -7.91 -6.02
CA SER A 26 6.68 -8.75 -5.94
C SER A 26 5.39 -7.93 -5.88
N ASP A 27 4.28 -8.52 -6.32
CA ASP A 27 2.95 -7.88 -6.27
C ASP A 27 2.58 -7.43 -4.84
N ALA A 28 2.90 -8.27 -3.85
CA ALA A 28 2.63 -7.99 -2.46
C ALA A 28 3.43 -6.79 -1.93
N GLU A 29 4.68 -6.62 -2.37
CA GLU A 29 5.49 -5.45 -2.02
C GLU A 29 4.95 -4.18 -2.65
N VAL A 30 4.61 -4.23 -3.93
CA VAL A 30 4.03 -3.08 -4.65
C VAL A 30 2.75 -2.63 -3.94
N VAL A 31 1.81 -3.55 -3.70
CA VAL A 31 0.54 -3.24 -3.00
C VAL A 31 0.81 -2.69 -1.59
N ARG A 32 1.73 -3.30 -0.83
CA ARG A 32 2.10 -2.82 0.51
C ARG A 32 2.62 -1.38 0.45
N ASN A 33 3.54 -1.10 -0.47
CA ASN A 33 4.19 0.20 -0.54
C ASN A 33 3.21 1.29 -1.00
N VAL A 34 2.30 0.97 -1.92
CA VAL A 34 1.19 1.86 -2.30
C VAL A 34 0.32 2.21 -1.09
N ILE A 35 -0.07 1.22 -0.28
CA ILE A 35 -0.89 1.46 0.93
C ILE A 35 -0.15 2.37 1.92
N ILE A 36 1.13 2.10 2.19
CA ILE A 36 1.92 2.90 3.13
C ILE A 36 2.10 4.33 2.62
N ALA A 37 2.38 4.51 1.33
CA ALA A 37 2.50 5.82 0.69
C ALA A 37 1.19 6.61 0.81
N TRP A 38 0.05 5.99 0.49
CA TRP A 38 -1.26 6.64 0.58
C TRP A 38 -1.63 7.02 2.02
N LEU A 39 -1.40 6.12 2.99
CA LEU A 39 -1.63 6.40 4.41
C LEU A 39 -0.74 7.52 4.95
N SER A 40 0.47 7.66 4.39
CA SER A 40 1.39 8.75 4.72
C SER A 40 0.91 10.08 4.14
N GLU A 41 0.50 10.10 2.87
CA GLU A 41 -0.05 11.28 2.19
C GLU A 41 -1.30 11.82 2.92
N LYS A 42 -2.20 10.95 3.36
CA LYS A 42 -3.41 11.35 4.10
C LYS A 42 -3.16 11.77 5.55
N SER A 43 -1.91 11.84 5.99
CA SER A 43 -1.53 12.10 7.40
C SER A 43 -2.20 11.13 8.39
N PHE A 44 -2.67 9.97 7.92
CA PHE A 44 -3.37 9.00 8.77
C PHE A 44 -2.39 8.37 9.76
N ILE A 45 -1.18 8.06 9.29
CA ILE A 45 -0.11 7.53 10.15
C ILE A 45 0.30 8.57 11.21
N SER A 46 0.52 9.82 10.83
CA SER A 46 0.91 10.89 11.77
C SER A 46 -0.17 11.19 12.82
N SER A 47 -1.44 11.18 12.43
CA SER A 47 -2.56 11.43 13.35
C SER A 47 -2.81 10.27 14.32
N LYS A 48 -2.67 9.02 13.87
CA LYS A 48 -2.77 7.83 14.71
C LYS A 48 -1.62 7.74 15.73
N ILE A 49 -0.37 7.91 15.29
CA ILE A 49 0.80 7.85 16.18
C ILE A 49 0.72 8.94 17.28
N LYS A 50 0.23 10.14 16.96
CA LYS A 50 0.03 11.19 17.97
C LYS A 50 -1.05 10.84 18.99
N LYS A 51 -2.11 10.15 18.58
CA LYS A 51 -3.20 9.71 19.49
C LYS A 51 -2.79 8.57 20.41
N GLU A 52 -1.91 7.68 19.98
CA GLU A 52 -1.44 6.54 20.80
C GLU A 52 -0.40 6.95 21.87
N LYS A 53 0.19 8.15 21.76
CA LYS A 53 1.14 8.69 22.73
C LYS A 53 0.52 9.60 23.80
N LEU A 54 -0.81 9.74 23.80
CA LEU A 54 -1.62 10.46 24.81
C LEU A 54 -2.36 9.45 25.68
#